data_AF-A0A7X7B9Y9-F1
#
_entry.id   AF-A0A7X7B9Y9-F1
#
_cell.length_a   1.000
_cell.length_b   1.000
_cell.length_c   1.000
_cell.angle_alpha   90.00
_cell.angle_beta   90.00
_cell.angle_gamma   90.00
#
_symmetry.space_group_name_H-M   'P 1'
#
loop_
_entity.id
_entity.type
_entity.pdbx_description
1 polymer ?
#
loop_
_entity_poly.entity_id
_entity_poly.type
_entity_poly.pdbx_seq_one_letter_code
_entity_poly.pdbx_strand_id
1 'polypeptide(L)'
;MHISLPKIIQGGMGVGVSNWRLAQAVSRIGQLGIVSGTGLDQVLARRLQDGDLGGDVRRALDHFPFPQMAHRILDTLFIPGGKQPDEPYKASEKPAIKNSHWFDELCIVSNFVEVFLAREGHSNPVGINYLEKIQLPHLPSAYGAMLAGAAVVIVGAGIPVEFPGVLDALSRHEAATYTIRVHGATPETDCQRVFDPALFIEAGCTPPVLLRPDFLPIISSDSLATMLLRRASGSVEGFVIEGPTAGGHNAPPRGPMQLTSDGQPIYGARDVVKLDAMRKIGMPFWLGGAYGSPEALRAALAEGAAGVQVGTPFALCEESGLMPEVRRALIRQALAGNGKVFTDPLASPTGFPFKVA
;
A
#
# COMPACT_ATOMS: atom_id res chain seq x y z
N MET A 1 -7.43 11.50 -13.28
CA MET A 1 -7.36 11.99 -11.89
C MET A 1 -8.72 12.53 -11.52
N HIS A 2 -9.40 11.84 -10.62
CA HIS A 2 -10.66 12.24 -10.01
C HIS A 2 -10.45 13.17 -8.81
N ILE A 3 -9.21 13.24 -8.29
CA ILE A 3 -8.84 14.15 -7.21
C ILE A 3 -7.98 15.32 -7.70
N SER A 4 -7.93 16.39 -6.90
CA SER A 4 -6.93 17.46 -7.10
C SER A 4 -5.52 16.93 -6.87
N LEU A 5 -4.55 17.38 -7.66
CA LEU A 5 -3.17 16.90 -7.59
C LEU A 5 -2.53 17.31 -6.24
N PRO A 6 -2.21 16.38 -5.32
CA PRO A 6 -1.53 16.72 -4.08
C PRO A 6 -0.08 17.13 -4.37
N LYS A 7 0.45 18.09 -3.60
CA LYS A 7 1.88 18.42 -3.65
C LYS A 7 2.72 17.45 -2.84
N ILE A 8 2.12 16.85 -1.82
CA ILE A 8 2.75 15.87 -0.94
C ILE A 8 1.86 14.63 -0.88
N ILE A 9 2.45 13.50 -1.20
CA ILE A 9 1.89 12.17 -0.94
C ILE A 9 2.70 11.60 0.23
N GLN A 10 2.05 11.28 1.35
CA GLN A 10 2.69 10.48 2.38
C GLN A 10 2.82 9.04 1.85
N GLY A 11 4.03 8.47 1.89
CA GLY A 11 4.29 7.16 1.29
C GLY A 11 3.67 6.02 2.10
N GLY A 12 3.14 5.00 1.43
CA GLY A 12 2.60 3.81 2.10
C GLY A 12 3.72 2.88 2.58
N MET A 13 3.97 2.87 3.89
CA MET A 13 5.12 2.22 4.51
C MET A 13 4.68 1.03 5.35
N GLY A 14 5.15 -0.16 4.97
CA GLY A 14 5.22 -1.38 5.78
C GLY A 14 3.95 -1.82 6.50
N VAL A 15 4.07 -2.85 7.33
CA VAL A 15 2.96 -3.32 8.17
C VAL A 15 2.76 -2.32 9.32
N GLY A 16 1.62 -1.62 9.33
CA GLY A 16 1.20 -0.76 10.44
C GLY A 16 1.95 0.57 10.60
N VAL A 17 3.04 0.84 9.87
CA VAL A 17 3.76 2.14 9.97
C VAL A 17 2.91 3.28 9.39
N SER A 18 2.35 3.07 8.19
CA SER A 18 1.31 3.96 7.62
C SER A 18 -0.09 3.46 7.98
N ASN A 19 -0.44 3.60 9.26
CA ASN A 19 -1.78 3.29 9.75
C ASN A 19 -2.77 4.42 9.44
N TRP A 20 -4.03 4.20 9.80
CA TRP A 20 -5.11 5.17 9.60
C TRP A 20 -4.88 6.53 10.25
N ARG A 21 -4.18 6.62 11.39
CA ARG A 21 -3.91 7.89 12.10
C ARG A 21 -2.99 8.80 11.30
N LEU A 22 -1.89 8.24 10.78
CA LEU A 22 -0.96 8.99 9.95
C LEU A 22 -1.63 9.44 8.65
N ALA A 23 -2.35 8.54 7.98
CA ALA A 23 -3.08 8.87 6.75
C ALA A 23 -4.11 9.97 7.01
N GLN A 24 -4.90 9.86 8.08
CA GLN A 24 -5.88 10.87 8.47
C GLN A 24 -5.24 12.23 8.74
N ALA A 25 -4.14 12.28 9.50
CA ALA A 25 -3.45 13.53 9.82
C ALA A 25 -2.99 14.28 8.56
N VAL A 26 -2.44 13.55 7.59
CA VAL A 26 -2.00 14.11 6.30
C VAL A 26 -3.20 14.53 5.44
N SER A 27 -4.25 13.72 5.38
CA SER A 27 -5.45 14.06 4.60
C SER A 27 -6.21 15.24 5.18
N ARG A 28 -6.27 15.41 6.51
CA ARG A 28 -6.92 16.57 7.15
C ARG A 28 -6.30 17.91 6.77
N ILE A 29 -5.00 17.95 6.47
CA ILE A 29 -4.31 19.17 6.02
C ILE A 29 -4.35 19.38 4.49
N GLY A 30 -5.16 18.59 3.78
CA GLY A 30 -5.39 18.74 2.33
C GLY A 30 -4.29 18.17 1.43
N GLN A 31 -3.38 17.36 1.98
CA GLN A 31 -2.45 16.54 1.21
C GLN A 31 -2.98 15.10 1.09
N LEU A 32 -2.28 14.21 0.37
CA LEU A 32 -2.76 12.83 0.21
C LEU A 32 -2.14 11.92 1.28
N GLY A 33 -2.93 11.54 2.27
CA GLY A 33 -2.61 10.48 3.21
C GLY A 33 -2.82 9.09 2.60
N ILE A 34 -1.91 8.17 2.88
CA ILE A 34 -1.90 6.81 2.33
C ILE A 34 -1.85 5.79 3.46
N VAL A 35 -2.87 4.94 3.52
CA VAL A 35 -2.85 3.72 4.35
C VAL A 35 -1.93 2.69 3.69
N SER A 36 -1.15 1.93 4.48
CA SER A 36 -0.51 0.73 3.93
C SER A 36 -1.42 -0.49 4.04
N GLY A 37 -1.77 -1.07 2.88
CA GLY A 37 -2.52 -2.32 2.77
C GLY A 37 -1.71 -3.57 3.10
N THR A 38 -0.44 -3.42 3.49
CA THR A 38 0.46 -4.56 3.75
C THR A 38 0.08 -5.28 5.04
N GLY A 39 -0.45 -6.50 4.92
CA GLY A 39 -0.75 -7.37 6.07
C GLY A 39 -1.86 -6.83 6.98
N LEU A 40 -2.79 -6.03 6.45
CA LEU A 40 -3.89 -5.46 7.24
C LEU A 40 -4.79 -6.52 7.86
N ASP A 41 -4.95 -7.68 7.19
CA ASP A 41 -5.64 -8.85 7.71
C ASP A 41 -5.08 -9.29 9.07
N GLN A 42 -3.75 -9.39 9.17
CA GLN A 42 -3.08 -9.74 10.42
C GLN A 42 -3.11 -8.61 11.44
N VAL A 43 -2.99 -7.36 10.99
CA VAL A 43 -3.04 -6.19 11.87
C VAL A 43 -4.41 -6.09 12.53
N LEU A 44 -5.49 -6.21 11.77
CA LEU A 44 -6.86 -6.21 12.28
C LEU A 44 -7.07 -7.37 13.26
N ALA A 45 -6.68 -8.59 12.86
CA ALA A 45 -6.85 -9.78 13.69
C ALA A 45 -6.14 -9.66 15.04
N ARG A 46 -4.94 -9.07 15.06
CA ARG A 46 -4.19 -8.83 16.31
C ARG A 46 -4.84 -7.72 17.14
N ARG A 47 -5.23 -6.60 16.53
CA ARG A 47 -5.93 -5.50 17.26
C ARG A 47 -7.21 -5.97 17.94
N LEU A 48 -7.98 -6.86 17.30
CA LEU A 48 -9.19 -7.46 17.89
C LEU A 48 -8.87 -8.40 19.06
N GLN A 49 -7.81 -9.19 18.93
CA GLN A 49 -7.35 -10.08 20.01
C GLN A 49 -6.70 -9.33 21.17
N ASP A 50 -6.12 -8.16 20.91
CA ASP A 50 -5.68 -7.19 21.94
C ASP A 50 -6.87 -6.41 22.52
N GLY A 51 -8.09 -6.73 22.07
CA GLY A 51 -9.35 -6.29 22.67
C GLY A 51 -9.87 -4.96 22.18
N ASP A 52 -9.32 -4.41 21.10
CA ASP A 52 -9.79 -3.17 20.46
C ASP A 52 -10.13 -2.11 21.53
N LEU A 53 -9.15 -1.82 22.40
CA LEU A 53 -9.39 -1.07 23.65
C LEU A 53 -9.95 0.34 23.39
N GLY A 54 -9.56 0.96 22.28
CA GLY A 54 -10.09 2.25 21.83
C GLY A 54 -11.47 2.16 21.16
N GLY A 55 -11.93 0.95 20.84
CA GLY A 55 -13.19 0.71 20.13
C GLY A 55 -13.16 1.14 18.67
N ASP A 56 -11.99 1.42 18.10
CA ASP A 56 -11.86 1.98 16.75
C ASP A 56 -12.29 0.98 15.69
N VAL A 57 -11.90 -0.29 15.84
CA VAL A 57 -12.30 -1.34 14.89
C VAL A 57 -13.82 -1.52 14.95
N ARG A 58 -14.38 -1.71 16.14
CA ARG A 58 -15.83 -1.91 16.30
C ARG A 58 -16.64 -0.71 15.79
N ARG A 59 -16.19 0.53 16.07
CA ARG A 59 -16.81 1.76 15.54
C ARG A 59 -16.82 1.80 14.00
N ALA A 60 -15.73 1.37 13.36
CA ALA A 60 -15.70 1.26 11.91
C ALA A 60 -16.63 0.17 11.40
N LEU A 61 -16.70 -0.98 12.08
CA LEU A 61 -17.59 -2.09 11.70
C LEU A 61 -19.07 -1.76 11.80
N ASP A 62 -19.47 -0.84 12.69
CA ASP A 62 -20.85 -0.34 12.75
C ASP A 62 -21.30 0.37 11.45
N HIS A 63 -20.33 0.78 10.61
CA HIS A 63 -20.57 1.41 9.31
C HIS A 63 -20.29 0.48 8.13
N PHE A 64 -19.89 -0.77 8.39
CA PHE A 64 -19.56 -1.73 7.34
C PHE A 64 -20.84 -2.23 6.65
N PRO A 65 -20.91 -2.25 5.30
CA PRO A 65 -22.15 -2.56 4.58
C PRO A 65 -22.63 -4.01 4.70
N PHE A 66 -21.80 -4.94 5.20
CA PHE A 66 -22.09 -6.37 5.30
C PHE A 66 -22.01 -6.82 6.78
N PRO A 67 -23.07 -6.62 7.58
CA PRO A 67 -23.02 -6.80 9.03
C PRO A 67 -22.77 -8.24 9.47
N GLN A 68 -23.27 -9.26 8.77
CA GLN A 68 -23.02 -10.65 9.16
C GLN A 68 -21.54 -11.03 9.00
N MET A 69 -20.84 -10.50 8.00
CA MET A 69 -19.40 -10.65 7.83
C MET A 69 -18.63 -9.98 8.98
N ALA A 70 -19.01 -8.77 9.38
CA ALA A 70 -18.43 -8.10 10.54
C ALA A 70 -18.64 -8.92 11.82
N HIS A 71 -19.85 -9.45 12.04
CA HIS A 71 -20.14 -10.31 13.20
C HIS A 71 -19.29 -11.58 13.20
N ARG A 72 -19.16 -12.30 12.08
CA ARG A 72 -18.30 -13.49 11.98
C ARG A 72 -16.85 -13.19 12.40
N ILE A 73 -16.32 -12.05 11.97
CA ILE A 73 -14.95 -11.62 12.32
C ILE A 73 -14.83 -11.30 13.81
N LEU A 74 -15.78 -10.55 14.37
CA LEU A 74 -15.80 -10.23 15.79
C LEU A 74 -15.94 -11.47 16.66
N ASP A 75 -16.92 -12.34 16.37
CA ASP A 75 -17.15 -13.58 17.12
C ASP A 75 -15.92 -14.49 17.14
N THR A 76 -15.14 -14.47 16.07
CA THR A 76 -13.94 -15.31 15.94
C THR A 76 -12.71 -14.69 16.62
N LEU A 77 -12.48 -13.39 16.45
CA LEU A 77 -11.20 -12.76 16.75
C LEU A 77 -11.23 -11.77 17.92
N PHE A 78 -12.37 -11.18 18.26
CA PHE A 78 -12.46 -10.19 19.33
C PHE A 78 -12.35 -10.86 20.71
N ILE A 79 -11.47 -10.33 21.55
CA ILE A 79 -11.30 -10.77 22.94
C ILE A 79 -11.61 -9.56 23.83
N PRO A 80 -12.77 -9.49 24.50
CA PRO A 80 -13.10 -8.36 25.38
C PRO A 80 -12.03 -8.15 26.46
N GLY A 81 -11.44 -6.96 26.51
CA GLY A 81 -10.35 -6.63 27.44
C GLY A 81 -8.96 -7.11 27.00
N GLY A 82 -8.87 -7.83 25.89
CA GLY A 82 -7.64 -8.33 25.29
C GLY A 82 -7.18 -9.69 25.83
N LYS A 83 -6.33 -10.34 25.03
CA LYS A 83 -5.62 -11.57 25.43
C LYS A 83 -4.72 -11.32 26.64
N GLN A 84 -4.36 -12.38 27.36
CA GLN A 84 -3.33 -12.26 28.40
C GLN A 84 -1.94 -12.01 27.78
N PRO A 85 -0.98 -11.36 28.47
CA PRO A 85 0.33 -11.03 27.90
C PRO A 85 1.07 -12.22 27.28
N ASP A 86 1.09 -13.36 27.98
CA ASP A 86 1.80 -14.58 27.56
C ASP A 86 0.96 -15.50 26.67
N GLU A 87 -0.32 -15.18 26.44
CA GLU A 87 -1.18 -15.95 25.56
C GLU A 87 -0.79 -15.70 24.10
N PRO A 88 -0.53 -16.75 23.29
CA PRO A 88 -0.24 -16.58 21.87
C PRO A 88 -1.48 -16.11 21.12
N TYR A 89 -1.27 -15.34 20.05
CA TYR A 89 -2.37 -15.03 19.13
C TYR A 89 -2.92 -16.31 18.49
N LYS A 90 -4.24 -16.34 18.29
CA LYS A 90 -4.92 -17.32 17.45
C LYS A 90 -4.27 -17.35 16.08
N ALA A 91 -3.96 -18.56 15.61
CA ALA A 91 -3.39 -18.76 14.29
C ALA A 91 -4.38 -18.32 13.21
N SER A 92 -3.88 -17.66 12.16
CA SER A 92 -4.66 -17.39 10.96
C SER A 92 -4.52 -18.56 9.99
N GLU A 93 -5.58 -18.82 9.22
CA GLU A 93 -5.51 -19.72 8.07
C GLU A 93 -4.47 -19.22 7.06
N LYS A 94 -3.78 -20.15 6.42
CA LYS A 94 -2.84 -19.82 5.35
C LYS A 94 -3.63 -19.56 4.06
N PRO A 95 -3.47 -18.39 3.43
CA PRO A 95 -4.17 -18.09 2.20
C PRO A 95 -3.72 -19.03 1.08
N ALA A 96 -4.67 -19.43 0.24
CA ALA A 96 -4.43 -20.18 -0.98
C ALA A 96 -4.89 -19.37 -2.19
N ILE A 97 -4.48 -19.78 -3.40
CA ILE A 97 -4.92 -19.11 -4.64
C ILE A 97 -6.44 -19.22 -4.82
N LYS A 98 -7.02 -20.36 -4.40
CA LYS A 98 -8.44 -20.68 -4.51
C LYS A 98 -9.04 -20.95 -3.12
N ASN A 99 -10.37 -20.92 -3.02
CA ASN A 99 -11.13 -21.35 -1.84
C ASN A 99 -10.64 -20.72 -0.51
N SER A 100 -10.46 -19.40 -0.48
CA SER A 100 -9.92 -18.66 0.67
C SER A 100 -10.94 -17.69 1.28
N HIS A 101 -12.21 -18.12 1.38
CA HIS A 101 -13.33 -17.25 1.74
C HIS A 101 -13.11 -16.48 3.06
N TRP A 102 -12.69 -17.16 4.13
CA TRP A 102 -12.40 -16.51 5.41
C TRP A 102 -11.27 -15.46 5.30
N PHE A 103 -10.19 -15.78 4.60
CA PHE A 103 -9.10 -14.85 4.34
C PHE A 103 -9.56 -13.65 3.50
N ASP A 104 -10.44 -13.87 2.52
CA ASP A 104 -11.02 -12.82 1.69
C ASP A 104 -11.92 -11.90 2.53
N GLU A 105 -12.79 -12.42 3.40
CA GLU A 105 -13.56 -11.62 4.36
C GLU A 105 -12.64 -10.76 5.24
N LEU A 106 -11.59 -11.37 5.79
CA LEU A 106 -10.64 -10.65 6.64
C LEU A 106 -9.89 -9.55 5.88
N CYS A 107 -9.54 -9.78 4.62
CA CYS A 107 -8.93 -8.76 3.75
C CYS A 107 -9.91 -7.61 3.44
N ILE A 108 -11.17 -7.92 3.09
CA ILE A 108 -12.20 -6.91 2.83
C ILE A 108 -12.38 -6.02 4.06
N VAL A 109 -12.63 -6.63 5.22
CA VAL A 109 -12.94 -5.90 6.44
C VAL A 109 -11.74 -5.11 6.95
N SER A 110 -10.54 -5.69 6.94
CA SER A 110 -9.35 -4.99 7.42
C SER A 110 -9.00 -3.74 6.60
N ASN A 111 -9.15 -3.81 5.27
CA ASN A 111 -8.93 -2.66 4.40
C ASN A 111 -10.04 -1.62 4.54
N PHE A 112 -11.30 -2.07 4.69
CA PHE A 112 -12.41 -1.16 4.96
C PHE A 112 -12.16 -0.36 6.24
N VAL A 113 -11.86 -1.04 7.35
CA VAL A 113 -11.66 -0.42 8.67
C VAL A 113 -10.55 0.63 8.62
N GLU A 114 -9.38 0.30 8.04
CA GLU A 114 -8.25 1.21 8.04
C GLU A 114 -8.51 2.46 7.18
N VAL A 115 -9.16 2.32 6.02
CA VAL A 115 -9.52 3.45 5.15
C VAL A 115 -10.67 4.26 5.73
N PHE A 116 -11.68 3.61 6.32
CA PHE A 116 -12.82 4.27 6.96
C PHE A 116 -12.33 5.20 8.08
N LEU A 117 -11.53 4.67 9.01
CA LEU A 117 -10.94 5.45 10.10
C LEU A 117 -10.06 6.57 9.57
N ALA A 118 -9.28 6.32 8.51
CA ALA A 118 -8.44 7.33 7.91
C ALA A 118 -9.23 8.50 7.30
N ARG A 119 -10.50 8.30 6.93
CA ARG A 119 -11.40 9.32 6.38
C ARG A 119 -12.28 10.00 7.44
N GLU A 120 -12.31 9.48 8.66
CA GLU A 120 -13.23 9.93 9.71
C GLU A 120 -13.02 11.43 10.04
N GLY A 121 -14.11 12.20 9.97
CA GLY A 121 -14.12 13.62 10.33
C GLY A 121 -13.58 14.59 9.26
N HIS A 122 -13.40 14.18 8.00
CA HIS A 122 -13.10 15.09 6.88
C HIS A 122 -13.55 14.52 5.52
N SER A 123 -13.58 15.37 4.50
CA SER A 123 -13.93 15.00 3.12
C SER A 123 -12.74 14.89 2.16
N ASN A 124 -11.53 15.19 2.64
CA ASN A 124 -10.31 15.11 1.81
C ASN A 124 -10.01 13.66 1.40
N PRO A 125 -9.38 13.46 0.22
CA PRO A 125 -9.07 12.13 -0.29
C PRO A 125 -8.08 11.40 0.62
N VAL A 126 -8.28 10.08 0.74
CA VAL A 126 -7.36 9.13 1.36
C VAL A 126 -7.07 8.06 0.34
N GLY A 127 -5.81 7.65 0.21
CA GLY A 127 -5.41 6.53 -0.61
C GLY A 127 -4.96 5.32 0.20
N ILE A 128 -4.69 4.24 -0.51
CA ILE A 128 -4.11 3.02 0.04
C ILE A 128 -2.98 2.53 -0.87
N ASN A 129 -1.96 1.90 -0.29
CA ASN A 129 -0.87 1.28 -1.03
C ASN A 129 -0.88 -0.24 -0.91
N TYR A 130 -0.54 -0.93 -2.00
CA TYR A 130 -0.28 -2.37 -2.03
C TYR A 130 1.11 -2.69 -2.58
N LEU A 131 1.60 -3.89 -2.27
CA LEU A 131 2.83 -4.43 -2.82
C LEU A 131 2.49 -5.50 -3.86
N GLU A 132 2.98 -5.34 -5.08
CA GLU A 132 2.84 -6.31 -6.16
C GLU A 132 3.48 -7.66 -5.84
N LYS A 133 4.33 -7.72 -4.82
CA LYS A 133 4.91 -8.98 -4.30
C LYS A 133 3.97 -9.80 -3.44
N ILE A 134 2.92 -9.20 -2.88
CA ILE A 134 1.97 -9.87 -1.99
C ILE A 134 0.62 -9.90 -2.70
N GLN A 135 0.51 -10.75 -3.73
CA GLN A 135 -0.62 -10.73 -4.68
C GLN A 135 -1.90 -11.41 -4.17
N LEU A 136 -1.78 -12.40 -3.29
CA LEU A 136 -2.95 -13.13 -2.76
C LEU A 136 -4.04 -12.22 -2.17
N PRO A 137 -3.72 -11.20 -1.34
CA PRO A 137 -4.75 -10.32 -0.78
C PRO A 137 -5.28 -9.24 -1.73
N HIS A 138 -4.71 -9.03 -2.93
CA HIS A 138 -4.99 -7.83 -3.75
C HIS A 138 -6.47 -7.59 -4.02
N LEU A 139 -7.16 -8.59 -4.57
CA LEU A 139 -8.55 -8.46 -5.00
C LEU A 139 -9.51 -8.13 -3.83
N PRO A 140 -9.59 -8.94 -2.76
CA PRO A 140 -10.47 -8.63 -1.62
C PRO A 140 -10.05 -7.35 -0.89
N SER A 141 -8.74 -7.08 -0.78
CA SER A 141 -8.24 -5.87 -0.11
C SER A 141 -8.65 -4.60 -0.85
N ALA A 142 -8.48 -4.57 -2.18
CA ALA A 142 -8.87 -3.44 -3.02
C ALA A 142 -10.39 -3.20 -2.91
N TYR A 143 -11.19 -4.26 -2.94
CA TYR A 143 -12.64 -4.16 -2.75
C TYR A 143 -13.00 -3.56 -1.38
N GLY A 144 -12.38 -4.04 -0.29
CA GLY A 144 -12.52 -3.48 1.06
C GLY A 144 -12.20 -2.00 1.15
N ALA A 145 -11.08 -1.58 0.56
CA ALA A 145 -10.68 -0.19 0.51
C ALA A 145 -11.67 0.68 -0.31
N MET A 146 -12.19 0.15 -1.42
CA MET A 146 -13.19 0.83 -2.25
C MET A 146 -14.53 1.00 -1.52
N LEU A 147 -14.99 -0.01 -0.77
CA LEU A 147 -16.18 0.10 0.09
C LEU A 147 -16.06 1.24 1.11
N ALA A 148 -14.85 1.47 1.63
CA ALA A 148 -14.55 2.59 2.53
C ALA A 148 -14.28 3.92 1.81
N GLY A 149 -14.32 3.95 0.47
CA GLY A 149 -14.14 5.15 -0.34
C GLY A 149 -12.69 5.60 -0.52
N ALA A 150 -11.75 4.66 -0.64
CA ALA A 150 -10.38 4.98 -1.06
C ALA A 150 -10.39 5.72 -2.41
N ALA A 151 -9.77 6.90 -2.44
CA ALA A 151 -9.75 7.75 -3.63
C ALA A 151 -8.58 7.45 -4.57
N VAL A 152 -7.51 6.85 -4.04
CA VAL A 152 -6.27 6.53 -4.77
C VAL A 152 -5.77 5.16 -4.35
N VAL A 153 -5.32 4.36 -5.32
CA VAL A 153 -4.61 3.10 -5.09
C VAL A 153 -3.21 3.21 -5.68
N ILE A 154 -2.20 3.02 -4.83
CA ILE A 154 -0.78 3.05 -5.21
C ILE A 154 -0.23 1.62 -5.14
N VAL A 155 0.41 1.13 -6.20
CA VAL A 155 0.97 -0.23 -6.21
C VAL A 155 2.45 -0.20 -6.59
N GLY A 156 3.29 -0.74 -5.71
CA GLY A 156 4.74 -0.79 -5.92
C GLY A 156 5.34 -2.19 -5.78
N ALA A 157 6.67 -2.26 -5.73
CA ALA A 157 7.44 -3.51 -5.64
C ALA A 157 7.14 -4.51 -6.77
N GLY A 158 6.77 -4.05 -7.96
CA GLY A 158 6.56 -4.91 -9.13
C GLY A 158 5.91 -4.18 -10.29
N ILE A 159 5.29 -4.96 -11.18
CA ILE A 159 4.67 -4.46 -12.43
C ILE A 159 3.19 -4.90 -12.43
N PRO A 160 2.28 -4.03 -11.94
CA PRO A 160 0.86 -4.35 -11.70
C PRO A 160 -0.02 -4.05 -12.94
N VAL A 161 0.21 -4.73 -14.06
CA VAL A 161 -0.51 -4.46 -15.33
C VAL A 161 -2.00 -4.82 -15.28
N GLU A 162 -2.39 -5.79 -14.46
CA GLU A 162 -3.79 -6.25 -14.38
C GLU A 162 -4.63 -5.39 -13.42
N PHE A 163 -3.98 -4.64 -12.52
CA PHE A 163 -4.62 -3.95 -11.39
C PHE A 163 -5.63 -2.86 -11.82
N PRO A 164 -5.39 -2.06 -12.87
CA PRO A 164 -6.38 -1.09 -13.34
C PRO A 164 -7.73 -1.73 -13.73
N GLY A 165 -7.71 -2.82 -14.48
CA GLY A 165 -8.91 -3.55 -14.86
C GLY A 165 -9.59 -4.23 -13.66
N VAL A 166 -8.83 -4.61 -12.63
CA VAL A 166 -9.40 -5.04 -11.34
C VAL A 166 -10.21 -3.91 -10.72
N LEU A 167 -9.67 -2.70 -10.62
CA LEU A 167 -10.40 -1.55 -10.06
C LEU A 167 -11.65 -1.23 -10.87
N ASP A 168 -11.59 -1.36 -12.20
CA ASP A 168 -12.75 -1.17 -13.08
C ASP A 168 -13.84 -2.20 -12.76
N ALA A 169 -13.53 -3.50 -12.75
CA ALA A 169 -14.48 -4.57 -12.44
C ALA A 169 -15.08 -4.41 -11.04
N LEU A 170 -14.24 -4.24 -10.03
CA LEU A 170 -14.69 -4.07 -8.64
C LEU A 170 -15.57 -2.84 -8.45
N SER A 171 -15.34 -1.74 -9.19
CA SER A 171 -16.20 -0.55 -9.11
C SER A 171 -17.65 -0.80 -9.53
N ARG A 172 -17.89 -1.87 -10.31
CA ARG A 172 -19.20 -2.33 -10.76
C ARG A 172 -19.71 -3.54 -9.98
N HIS A 173 -19.03 -3.93 -8.90
CA HIS A 173 -19.29 -5.17 -8.14
C HIS A 173 -19.18 -6.43 -9.00
N GLU A 174 -18.35 -6.40 -10.04
CA GLU A 174 -18.12 -7.54 -10.94
C GLU A 174 -16.93 -8.37 -10.48
N ALA A 175 -16.94 -9.66 -10.86
CA ALA A 175 -15.82 -10.55 -10.62
C ALA A 175 -14.54 -10.03 -11.30
N ALA A 176 -13.44 -10.08 -10.55
CA ALA A 176 -12.13 -9.67 -11.00
C ALA A 176 -11.14 -10.84 -10.94
N THR A 177 -10.16 -10.83 -11.84
CA THR A 177 -9.13 -11.87 -11.94
C THR A 177 -7.74 -11.24 -11.86
N TYR A 178 -6.82 -11.91 -11.17
CA TYR A 178 -5.42 -11.50 -11.06
C TYR A 178 -4.48 -12.70 -11.19
N THR A 179 -3.41 -12.56 -11.97
CA THR A 179 -2.44 -13.64 -12.15
C THR A 179 -1.43 -13.65 -10.98
N ILE A 180 -1.45 -14.72 -10.19
CA ILE A 180 -0.50 -14.95 -9.10
C ILE A 180 0.82 -15.48 -9.66
N ARG A 181 1.94 -14.81 -9.38
CA ARG A 181 3.26 -15.22 -9.83
C ARG A 181 3.83 -16.26 -8.89
N VAL A 182 3.81 -17.52 -9.32
CA VAL A 182 4.35 -18.66 -8.57
C VAL A 182 5.66 -19.12 -9.19
N HIS A 183 6.73 -19.19 -8.36
CA HIS A 183 8.02 -19.67 -8.82
C HIS A 183 7.94 -21.18 -9.15
N GLY A 184 8.37 -21.55 -10.35
CA GLY A 184 8.32 -22.95 -10.83
C GLY A 184 6.97 -23.39 -11.41
N ALA A 185 6.00 -22.48 -11.56
CA ALA A 185 4.76 -22.78 -12.26
C ALA A 185 5.01 -23.14 -13.73
N THR A 186 4.29 -24.14 -14.21
CA THR A 186 4.24 -24.54 -15.63
C THR A 186 3.05 -23.89 -16.33
N PRO A 187 2.96 -23.91 -17.67
CA PRO A 187 1.79 -23.40 -18.40
C PRO A 187 0.45 -24.01 -17.97
N GLU A 188 0.46 -25.24 -17.45
CA GLU A 188 -0.73 -25.96 -16.95
C GLU A 188 -1.08 -25.59 -15.50
N THR A 189 -0.20 -24.89 -14.79
CA THR A 189 -0.44 -24.49 -13.40
C THR A 189 -1.44 -23.34 -13.37
N ASP A 190 -2.65 -23.59 -12.88
CA ASP A 190 -3.66 -22.53 -12.70
C ASP A 190 -3.21 -21.56 -11.59
N CYS A 191 -2.66 -20.44 -12.04
CA CYS A 191 -2.22 -19.34 -11.20
C CYS A 191 -3.21 -18.18 -11.14
N GLN A 192 -4.41 -18.33 -11.72
CA GLN A 192 -5.41 -17.27 -11.73
C GLN A 192 -6.09 -17.20 -10.36
N ARG A 193 -6.08 -16.04 -9.71
CA ARG A 193 -6.98 -15.78 -8.58
C ARG A 193 -8.22 -15.08 -9.12
N VAL A 194 -9.38 -15.61 -8.81
CA VAL A 194 -10.68 -14.98 -9.12
C VAL A 194 -11.32 -14.57 -7.80
N PHE A 195 -11.85 -13.36 -7.76
CA PHE A 195 -12.63 -12.84 -6.64
C PHE A 195 -13.94 -12.26 -7.18
N ASP A 196 -15.06 -12.69 -6.62
CA ASP A 196 -16.39 -12.23 -7.01
C ASP A 196 -17.06 -11.53 -5.82
N PRO A 197 -17.23 -10.19 -5.85
CA PRO A 197 -17.96 -9.44 -4.84
C PRO A 197 -19.34 -10.02 -4.51
N ALA A 198 -20.03 -10.63 -5.48
CA ALA A 198 -21.37 -11.18 -5.28
C ALA A 198 -21.40 -12.32 -4.24
N LEU A 199 -20.29 -13.01 -4.00
CA LEU A 199 -20.18 -14.05 -2.97
C LEU A 199 -20.16 -13.47 -1.55
N PHE A 200 -19.84 -12.19 -1.41
CA PHE A 200 -19.65 -11.50 -0.13
C PHE A 200 -20.77 -10.49 0.17
N ILE A 201 -21.59 -10.15 -0.83
CA ILE A 201 -22.77 -9.29 -0.65
C ILE A 201 -23.88 -10.11 0.02
N GLU A 202 -24.27 -9.70 1.21
CA GLU A 202 -25.27 -10.39 2.02
C GLU A 202 -26.69 -10.24 1.45
N ALA A 203 -27.50 -11.28 1.64
CA ALA A 203 -28.91 -11.25 1.25
C ALA A 203 -29.66 -10.09 1.93
N GLY A 204 -30.38 -9.30 1.13
CA GLY A 204 -31.11 -8.12 1.61
C GLY A 204 -30.26 -6.85 1.78
N CYS A 205 -28.93 -6.93 1.61
CA CYS A 205 -28.07 -5.76 1.56
C CYS A 205 -27.96 -5.24 0.12
N THR A 206 -28.04 -3.92 -0.05
CA THR A 206 -27.70 -3.27 -1.32
C THR A 206 -26.28 -2.75 -1.22
N PRO A 207 -25.34 -3.21 -2.05
CA PRO A 207 -23.96 -2.73 -1.95
C PRO A 207 -23.88 -1.24 -2.32
N PRO A 208 -22.99 -0.46 -1.68
CA PRO A 208 -22.87 0.96 -1.99
C PRO A 208 -22.35 1.17 -3.42
N VAL A 209 -22.64 2.33 -4.00
CA VAL A 209 -22.01 2.74 -5.26
C VAL A 209 -20.52 2.95 -5.00
N LEU A 210 -19.68 2.27 -5.77
CA LEU A 210 -18.24 2.40 -5.66
C LEU A 210 -17.71 3.39 -6.70
N LEU A 211 -16.88 4.32 -6.23
CA LEU A 211 -16.07 5.12 -7.12
C LEU A 211 -14.79 4.35 -7.45
N ARG A 212 -14.40 4.37 -8.72
CA ARG A 212 -13.13 3.83 -9.16
C ARG A 212 -11.99 4.72 -8.65
N PRO A 213 -11.05 4.22 -7.83
CA PRO A 213 -9.91 5.00 -7.37
C PRO A 213 -9.00 5.42 -8.54
N ASP A 214 -8.28 6.53 -8.38
CA ASP A 214 -7.14 6.83 -9.25
C ASP A 214 -6.03 5.81 -9.00
N PHE A 215 -5.43 5.27 -10.05
CA PHE A 215 -4.37 4.28 -9.97
C PHE A 215 -3.00 4.90 -10.29
N LEU A 216 -2.10 4.83 -9.31
CA LEU A 216 -0.73 5.36 -9.41
C LEU A 216 0.30 4.25 -9.18
N PRO A 217 0.78 3.55 -10.23
CA PRO A 217 1.86 2.59 -10.07
C PRO A 217 3.17 3.29 -9.70
N ILE A 218 3.94 2.67 -8.80
CA ILE A 218 5.31 3.08 -8.49
C ILE A 218 6.24 2.53 -9.56
N ILE A 219 7.05 3.40 -10.16
CA ILE A 219 7.98 3.08 -11.23
C ILE A 219 9.41 3.51 -10.89
N SER A 220 10.38 2.80 -11.46
CA SER A 220 11.81 3.12 -11.38
C SER A 220 12.44 3.45 -12.74
N SER A 221 11.64 3.58 -13.80
CA SER A 221 12.11 4.00 -15.13
C SER A 221 11.00 4.57 -16.01
N ASP A 222 11.35 5.49 -16.90
CA ASP A 222 10.47 6.06 -17.93
C ASP A 222 9.97 5.00 -18.93
N SER A 223 10.80 4.01 -19.23
CA SER A 223 10.39 2.85 -20.04
C SER A 223 9.28 2.02 -19.39
N LEU A 224 9.27 1.93 -18.06
CA LEU A 224 8.22 1.21 -17.31
C LEU A 224 6.89 1.98 -17.38
N ALA A 225 6.90 3.31 -17.27
CA ALA A 225 5.71 4.14 -17.50
C ALA A 225 5.10 3.90 -18.88
N THR A 226 5.90 4.02 -19.94
CA THR A 226 5.43 3.78 -21.32
C THR A 226 4.85 2.37 -21.49
N MET A 227 5.49 1.36 -20.87
CA MET A 227 5.01 -0.02 -20.94
C MET A 227 3.67 -0.20 -20.22
N LEU A 228 3.52 0.36 -19.02
CA LEU A 228 2.29 0.28 -18.24
C LEU A 228 1.13 0.95 -18.98
N LEU A 229 1.31 2.14 -19.56
CA LEU A 229 0.27 2.80 -20.35
C LEU A 229 -0.18 1.97 -21.57
N ARG A 230 0.71 1.17 -22.15
CA ARG A 230 0.40 0.32 -23.30
C ARG A 230 -0.25 -1.01 -22.91
N ARG A 231 0.11 -1.56 -21.76
CA ARG A 231 -0.23 -2.95 -21.37
C ARG A 231 -1.21 -3.07 -20.21
N ALA A 232 -1.49 -1.98 -19.50
CA ALA A 232 -2.46 -2.00 -18.42
C ALA A 232 -3.84 -2.42 -18.95
N SER A 233 -4.56 -3.22 -18.16
CA SER A 233 -5.92 -3.67 -18.46
C SER A 233 -7.00 -2.58 -18.33
N GLY A 234 -6.62 -1.38 -17.87
CA GLY A 234 -7.48 -0.23 -17.61
C GLY A 234 -6.64 1.06 -17.52
N SER A 235 -7.23 2.15 -17.05
CA SER A 235 -6.56 3.46 -17.03
C SER A 235 -5.52 3.63 -15.91
N VAL A 236 -4.49 4.42 -16.19
CA VAL A 236 -3.46 4.83 -15.22
C VAL A 236 -3.51 6.35 -15.13
N GLU A 237 -3.64 6.89 -13.92
CA GLU A 237 -3.90 8.33 -13.73
C GLU A 237 -2.65 9.16 -13.43
N GLY A 238 -1.52 8.50 -13.17
CA GLY A 238 -0.24 9.15 -12.91
C GLY A 238 0.80 8.15 -12.41
N PHE A 239 1.98 8.64 -12.03
CA PHE A 239 3.08 7.78 -11.58
C PHE A 239 3.76 8.30 -10.33
N VAL A 240 4.09 7.40 -9.42
CA VAL A 240 5.09 7.70 -8.39
C VAL A 240 6.44 7.19 -8.90
N ILE A 241 7.45 8.06 -8.97
CA ILE A 241 8.79 7.71 -9.40
C ILE A 241 9.66 7.52 -8.15
N GLU A 242 10.17 6.31 -7.93
CA GLU A 242 11.08 6.03 -6.83
C GLU A 242 12.47 5.66 -7.34
N GLY A 243 13.48 6.37 -6.84
CA GLY A 243 14.89 6.07 -7.07
C GLY A 243 15.51 5.18 -5.98
N PRO A 244 16.78 4.76 -6.16
CA PRO A 244 17.49 3.90 -5.21
C PRO A 244 17.79 4.55 -3.86
N THR A 245 17.45 5.84 -3.68
CA THR A 245 17.53 6.56 -2.41
C THR A 245 16.29 6.36 -1.54
N ALA A 246 15.19 5.81 -2.08
CA ALA A 246 13.99 5.51 -1.32
C ALA A 246 14.24 4.43 -0.24
N GLY A 247 13.56 4.54 0.89
CA GLY A 247 13.59 3.53 1.96
C GLY A 247 12.81 2.26 1.58
N GLY A 248 13.11 1.14 2.22
CA GLY A 248 12.40 -0.13 1.98
C GLY A 248 12.78 -0.79 0.65
N HIS A 249 11.82 -1.45 -0.01
CA HIS A 249 12.05 -2.17 -1.26
C HIS A 249 12.55 -1.23 -2.38
N ASN A 250 13.73 -1.52 -2.92
CA ASN A 250 14.26 -0.82 -4.09
C ASN A 250 14.24 -1.73 -5.30
N ALA A 251 13.99 -1.17 -6.48
CA ALA A 251 14.20 -1.89 -7.72
C ALA A 251 15.67 -2.38 -7.79
N PRO A 252 15.96 -3.56 -8.36
CA PRO A 252 17.33 -4.00 -8.59
C PRO A 252 17.98 -3.07 -9.62
N PRO A 253 19.30 -2.85 -9.55
CA PRO A 253 20.02 -2.12 -10.58
C PRO A 253 19.78 -2.70 -11.97
N ARG A 254 19.72 -1.84 -12.99
CA ARG A 254 19.51 -2.22 -14.38
C ARG A 254 20.80 -2.75 -15.00
N GLY A 255 20.92 -4.08 -14.99
CA GLY A 255 22.04 -4.81 -15.57
C GLY A 255 22.46 -5.94 -14.64
N PRO A 256 23.66 -6.51 -14.84
CA PRO A 256 24.25 -7.45 -13.89
C PRO A 256 24.39 -6.78 -12.51
N MET A 257 23.98 -7.48 -11.46
CA MET A 257 24.17 -7.01 -10.09
C MET A 257 25.66 -6.87 -9.80
N GLN A 258 26.07 -5.68 -9.38
CA GLN A 258 27.42 -5.41 -8.88
C GLN A 258 27.29 -4.82 -7.48
N LEU A 259 28.22 -5.18 -6.60
CA LEU A 259 28.21 -4.73 -5.21
C LEU A 259 29.42 -3.84 -4.93
N THR A 260 29.23 -2.85 -4.08
CA THR A 260 30.32 -2.09 -3.46
C THR A 260 31.14 -3.00 -2.52
N SER A 261 32.29 -2.52 -2.06
CA SER A 261 33.15 -3.29 -1.13
C SER A 261 32.46 -3.63 0.19
N ASP A 262 31.48 -2.82 0.61
CA ASP A 262 30.64 -3.04 1.79
C ASP A 262 29.35 -3.83 1.48
N GLY A 263 29.16 -4.30 0.24
CA GLY A 263 28.09 -5.23 -0.12
C GLY A 263 26.78 -4.61 -0.60
N GLN A 264 26.75 -3.31 -0.92
CA GLN A 264 25.55 -2.63 -1.41
C GLN A 264 25.43 -2.68 -2.94
N PRO A 265 24.23 -2.81 -3.51
CA PRO A 265 24.02 -2.71 -4.96
C PRO A 265 24.51 -1.38 -5.55
N ILE A 266 25.24 -1.47 -6.66
CA ILE A 266 25.69 -0.30 -7.43
C ILE A 266 24.63 0.07 -8.46
N TYR A 267 24.09 1.28 -8.35
CA TYR A 267 23.17 1.88 -9.31
C TYR A 267 23.91 2.83 -10.26
N GLY A 268 23.59 2.75 -11.55
CA GLY A 268 24.24 3.53 -12.60
C GLY A 268 23.30 4.50 -13.30
N ALA A 269 23.79 5.14 -14.36
CA ALA A 269 23.04 6.14 -15.14
C ALA A 269 21.72 5.60 -15.74
N ARG A 270 21.59 4.28 -15.92
CA ARG A 270 20.37 3.64 -16.44
C ARG A 270 19.24 3.56 -15.41
N ASP A 271 19.58 3.65 -14.12
CA ASP A 271 18.66 3.62 -12.99
C ASP A 271 18.08 5.00 -12.66
N VAL A 272 18.58 6.04 -13.31
CA VAL A 272 18.04 7.39 -13.21
C VAL A 272 16.90 7.56 -14.19
N VAL A 273 15.72 7.90 -13.69
CA VAL A 273 14.54 8.16 -14.52
C VAL A 273 14.72 9.46 -15.29
N LYS A 274 14.44 9.43 -16.60
CA LYS A 274 14.54 10.61 -17.46
C LYS A 274 13.29 11.48 -17.34
N LEU A 275 13.37 12.55 -16.55
CA LEU A 275 12.21 13.43 -16.30
C LEU A 275 11.70 14.13 -17.58
N ASP A 276 12.56 14.45 -18.54
CA ASP A 276 12.13 14.94 -19.86
C ASP A 276 11.22 13.94 -20.59
N ALA A 277 11.50 12.65 -20.48
CA ALA A 277 10.66 11.62 -21.07
C ALA A 277 9.32 11.53 -20.33
N MET A 278 9.32 11.62 -19.00
CA MET A 278 8.09 11.67 -18.20
C MET A 278 7.21 12.87 -18.55
N ARG A 279 7.80 14.05 -18.74
CA ARG A 279 7.07 15.25 -19.21
C ARG A 279 6.44 15.03 -20.58
N LYS A 280 7.14 14.36 -21.51
CA LYS A 280 6.61 14.02 -22.84
C LYS A 280 5.49 12.96 -22.80
N ILE A 281 5.47 12.09 -21.80
CA ILE A 281 4.37 11.14 -21.58
C ILE A 281 3.07 11.88 -21.23
N GLY A 282 3.17 13.04 -20.58
CA GLY A 282 2.02 13.92 -20.32
C GLY A 282 1.12 13.49 -19.15
N MET A 283 1.50 12.45 -18.41
CA MET A 283 0.81 12.03 -17.18
C MET A 283 1.43 12.72 -15.96
N PRO A 284 0.65 13.05 -14.92
CA PRO A 284 1.19 13.63 -13.70
C PRO A 284 2.11 12.61 -13.01
N PHE A 285 3.17 13.11 -12.37
CA PHE A 285 4.10 12.27 -11.63
C PHE A 285 4.58 12.92 -10.34
N TRP A 286 4.92 12.10 -9.35
CA TRP A 286 5.47 12.49 -8.06
C TRP A 286 6.85 11.89 -7.87
N LEU A 287 7.79 12.65 -7.33
CA LEU A 287 9.15 12.17 -7.08
C LEU A 287 9.30 11.67 -5.64
N GLY A 288 9.77 10.44 -5.49
CA GLY A 288 10.01 9.76 -4.22
C GLY A 288 11.47 9.35 -4.05
N GLY A 289 11.90 9.26 -2.78
CA GLY A 289 13.28 8.96 -2.39
C GLY A 289 14.17 10.19 -2.27
N ALA A 290 14.56 10.56 -1.05
CA ALA A 290 15.31 11.77 -0.71
C ALA A 290 14.61 13.12 -1.02
N TYR A 291 13.28 13.14 -1.21
CA TYR A 291 12.48 14.37 -1.39
C TYR A 291 11.79 14.86 -0.10
N GLY A 292 12.46 14.72 1.05
CA GLY A 292 11.89 14.98 2.37
C GLY A 292 11.96 16.44 2.86
N SER A 293 12.30 17.41 2.01
CA SER A 293 12.48 18.82 2.41
C SER A 293 11.71 19.80 1.51
N PRO A 294 11.43 21.03 2.00
CA PRO A 294 10.82 22.09 1.18
C PRO A 294 11.62 22.41 -0.10
N GLU A 295 12.95 22.37 -0.02
CA GLU A 295 13.86 22.59 -1.16
C GLU A 295 13.66 21.51 -2.21
N ALA A 296 13.58 20.24 -1.78
CA ALA A 296 13.38 19.12 -2.67
C ALA A 296 11.99 19.16 -3.34
N LEU A 297 10.95 19.58 -2.62
CA LEU A 297 9.63 19.82 -3.21
C LEU A 297 9.69 20.93 -4.28
N ARG A 298 10.34 22.06 -4.00
CA ARG A 298 10.50 23.14 -5.00
C ARG A 298 11.27 22.66 -6.23
N ALA A 299 12.32 21.87 -6.04
CA ALA A 299 13.08 21.27 -7.13
C ALA A 299 12.22 20.31 -7.97
N ALA A 300 11.43 19.44 -7.34
CA ALA A 300 10.51 18.54 -8.03
C ALA A 300 9.48 19.30 -8.88
N LEU A 301 8.89 20.36 -8.34
CA LEU A 301 7.94 21.21 -9.07
C LEU A 301 8.60 21.93 -10.25
N ALA A 302 9.84 22.41 -10.09
CA ALA A 302 10.61 23.03 -11.17
C ALA A 302 10.93 22.05 -12.31
N GLU A 303 11.07 20.77 -11.99
CA GLU A 303 11.19 19.67 -12.96
C GLU A 303 9.84 19.25 -13.57
N GLY A 304 8.74 19.93 -13.26
CA GLY A 304 7.41 19.64 -13.80
C GLY A 304 6.70 18.45 -13.14
N ALA A 305 7.18 17.97 -11.99
CA ALA A 305 6.42 17.03 -11.18
C ALA A 305 5.17 17.70 -10.59
N ALA A 306 4.13 16.91 -10.32
CA ALA A 306 2.97 17.37 -9.56
C ALA A 306 3.29 17.59 -8.07
N GLY A 307 4.31 16.88 -7.56
CA GLY A 307 4.72 16.95 -6.17
C GLY A 307 5.76 15.88 -5.82
N VAL A 308 5.78 15.51 -4.54
CA VAL A 308 6.70 14.51 -3.99
C VAL A 308 5.97 13.42 -3.22
N GLN A 309 6.54 12.22 -3.19
CA GLN A 309 6.18 11.18 -2.23
C GLN A 309 7.22 11.10 -1.12
N VAL A 310 6.78 11.17 0.13
CA VAL A 310 7.67 11.22 1.30
C VAL A 310 7.38 10.03 2.21
N GLY A 311 8.38 9.16 2.39
CA GLY A 311 8.29 8.01 3.29
C GLY A 311 8.94 8.30 4.64
N THR A 312 10.27 8.15 4.71
CA THR A 312 11.03 8.14 5.97
C THR A 312 10.69 9.27 6.96
N PRO A 313 10.58 10.56 6.57
CA PRO A 313 10.15 11.60 7.51
C PRO A 313 8.77 11.34 8.15
N PHE A 314 7.79 10.86 7.37
CA PHE A 314 6.46 10.54 7.88
C PHE A 314 6.43 9.27 8.75
N ALA A 315 7.31 8.30 8.50
CA ALA A 315 7.50 7.17 9.44
C ALA A 315 7.99 7.65 10.83
N LEU A 316 8.60 8.82 10.89
CA LEU A 316 9.12 9.42 12.11
C LEU A 316 8.15 10.43 12.77
N CYS A 317 6.94 10.59 12.24
CA CYS A 317 5.88 11.41 12.84
C CYS A 317 5.22 10.73 14.05
N GLU A 318 4.54 11.53 14.87
CA GLU A 318 3.89 11.05 16.10
C GLU A 318 2.75 10.07 15.83
N GLU A 319 2.04 10.29 14.72
CA GLU A 319 0.87 9.54 14.25
C GLU A 319 1.24 8.22 13.56
N SER A 320 2.51 8.05 13.18
CA SER A 320 2.97 6.78 12.61
C SER A 320 2.78 5.63 13.59
N GLY A 321 2.51 4.43 13.07
CA GLY A 321 2.43 3.22 13.89
C GLY A 321 3.79 2.61 14.25
N LEU A 322 4.90 3.27 13.91
CA LEU A 322 6.21 2.86 14.41
C LEU A 322 6.27 3.02 15.94
N MET A 323 6.86 2.03 16.62
CA MET A 323 6.98 2.05 18.09
C MET A 323 7.68 3.34 18.57
N PRO A 324 7.13 4.08 19.55
CA PRO A 324 7.65 5.39 19.94
C PRO A 324 9.13 5.41 20.33
N GLU A 325 9.62 4.36 20.99
CA GLU A 325 11.02 4.19 21.38
C GLU A 325 11.94 3.96 20.18
N VAL A 326 11.52 3.15 19.20
CA VAL A 326 12.25 2.92 17.95
C VAL A 326 12.32 4.22 17.15
N ARG A 327 11.18 4.91 17.01
CA ARG A 327 11.08 6.22 16.35
C ARG A 327 12.03 7.24 16.97
N ARG A 328 11.97 7.42 18.30
CA ARG A 328 12.83 8.36 19.02
C ARG A 328 14.31 7.99 18.92
N ALA A 329 14.64 6.70 18.91
CA ALA A 329 16.02 6.25 18.72
C ALA A 329 16.55 6.61 17.32
N LEU A 330 15.78 6.33 16.27
CA LEU A 330 16.14 6.68 14.89
C LEU A 330 16.31 8.19 14.70
N ILE A 331 15.40 9.01 15.26
CA ILE A 331 15.51 10.48 15.21
C ILE A 331 16.81 10.94 15.88
N ARG A 332 17.11 10.45 17.09
CA ARG A 332 18.36 10.80 17.80
C ARG A 332 19.59 10.44 16.97
N GLN A 333 19.59 9.26 16.36
CA GLN A 333 20.72 8.83 15.54
C GLN A 333 20.90 9.69 14.27
N ALA A 334 19.79 10.00 13.59
CA ALA A 334 19.79 10.86 12.43
C ALA A 334 20.30 12.27 12.75
N LEU A 335 19.80 12.88 13.84
CA LEU A 335 20.21 14.22 14.26
C LEU A 335 21.65 14.28 14.76
N ALA A 336 22.14 13.19 15.37
CA ALA A 336 23.54 13.07 15.78
C ALA A 336 24.50 12.79 14.60
N GLY A 337 23.98 12.54 13.39
CA GLY A 337 24.79 12.18 12.22
C GLY A 337 25.47 10.81 12.33
N ASN A 338 24.98 9.93 13.21
CA ASN A 338 25.54 8.58 13.42
C ASN A 338 24.66 7.46 12.86
N GLY A 339 23.50 7.80 12.30
CA GLY A 339 22.63 6.86 11.61
C GLY A 339 23.35 6.21 10.43
N LYS A 340 23.23 4.89 10.32
CA LYS A 340 23.79 4.12 9.20
C LYS A 340 22.65 3.66 8.32
N VAL A 341 22.76 3.92 7.02
CA VAL A 341 21.81 3.44 6.03
C VAL A 341 22.52 2.44 5.15
N PHE A 342 21.90 1.28 4.94
CA PHE A 342 22.46 0.19 4.16
C PHE A 342 21.41 -0.36 3.19
N THR A 343 21.80 -0.57 1.94
CA THR A 343 20.94 -1.22 0.94
C THR A 343 21.27 -2.69 0.89
N ASP A 344 20.51 -3.50 1.62
CA ASP A 344 20.75 -4.92 1.77
C ASP A 344 20.20 -5.70 0.56
N PRO A 345 21.05 -6.41 -0.21
CA PRO A 345 20.59 -7.21 -1.34
C PRO A 345 19.83 -8.49 -0.95
N LEU A 346 19.89 -8.91 0.32
CA LEU A 346 19.37 -10.19 0.82
C LEU A 346 18.25 -10.05 1.86
N ALA A 347 18.04 -8.87 2.44
CA ALA A 347 17.02 -8.67 3.48
C ALA A 347 15.59 -9.00 3.01
N SER A 348 15.28 -8.83 1.71
CA SER A 348 13.99 -9.26 1.17
C SER A 348 14.04 -10.71 0.70
N PRO A 349 13.10 -11.58 1.12
CA PRO A 349 13.00 -12.95 0.60
C PRO A 349 12.64 -13.01 -0.88
N THR A 350 12.29 -11.87 -1.49
CA THR A 350 11.95 -11.75 -2.90
C THR A 350 13.15 -11.44 -3.80
N GLY A 351 14.37 -11.33 -3.24
CA GLY A 351 15.60 -10.98 -3.95
C GLY A 351 15.69 -9.53 -4.43
N PHE A 352 14.80 -8.65 -3.94
CA PHE A 352 14.87 -7.21 -4.20
C PHE A 352 15.75 -6.56 -3.13
N PRO A 353 16.64 -5.62 -3.49
CA PRO A 353 17.35 -4.84 -2.50
C PRO A 353 16.38 -4.12 -1.55
N PHE A 354 16.74 -4.04 -0.28
CA PHE A 354 15.94 -3.40 0.75
C PHE A 354 16.79 -2.43 1.55
N LYS A 355 16.39 -1.16 1.58
CA LYS A 355 17.12 -0.11 2.31
C LYS A 355 16.69 -0.09 3.77
N VAL A 356 17.64 -0.36 4.65
CA VAL A 356 17.51 -0.40 6.11
C VAL A 356 18.28 0.73 6.79
N ALA A 357 17.87 1.06 8.02
CA ALA A 357 18.51 2.02 8.90
C ALA A 357 18.55 1.47 10.33
#